data_AF-A0A3P4AP57-F1
#
_entry.id   AF-A0A3P4AP57-F1
#
_cell.length_a   1.000
_cell.length_b   1.000
_cell.length_c   1.000
_cell.angle_alpha   90.00
_cell.angle_beta   90.00
_cell.angle_gamma   90.00
#
_symmetry.space_group_name_H-M   'P 1'
#
loop_
_entity.id
_entity.type
_entity.pdbx_description
1 polymer ?
#
loop_
_entity_poly.entity_id
_entity_poly.type
_entity_poly.pdbx_seq_one_letter_code
_entity_poly.pdbx_strand_id
1 'polypeptide(L)'
;MHEPLDLWRAAWVALALWRVEHGEARWVPVHPQDPRPGAFGGRADLHARPPEAPAFLPIYVPPVPPLGIEAHNLRLWRHDARAFVRGLGYGERQLMEAYLGKGKPSTLVSYNPSAGRLQTHAPLDLLDLFVRLARRAEVDTPPPPGVE
;
A
#
# COMPACT_ATOMS: atom_id res chain seq x y z
N MET A 1 15.07 -12.90 -4.45
CA MET A 1 13.82 -13.56 -4.01
C MET A 1 13.18 -12.64 -2.99
N HIS A 2 11.88 -12.36 -3.08
CA HIS A 2 11.21 -11.49 -2.10
C HIS A 2 10.90 -12.26 -0.81
N GLU A 3 10.98 -11.57 0.33
CA GLU A 3 10.58 -12.13 1.62
C GLU A 3 9.07 -12.47 1.61
N PRO A 4 8.63 -13.55 2.28
CA PRO A 4 7.21 -13.90 2.37
C PRO A 4 6.33 -12.76 2.89
N LEU A 5 6.83 -11.98 3.85
CA LEU A 5 6.13 -10.81 4.38
C LEU A 5 5.92 -9.74 3.30
N ASP A 6 6.94 -9.43 2.50
CA ASP A 6 6.85 -8.44 1.43
C ASP A 6 5.85 -8.86 0.35
N LEU A 7 5.85 -10.14 -0.02
CA LEU A 7 4.90 -10.72 -0.95
C LEU A 7 3.46 -10.62 -0.44
N TRP A 8 3.27 -10.91 0.85
CA TRP A 8 1.96 -10.82 1.48
C TRP A 8 1.46 -9.38 1.53
N ARG A 9 2.29 -8.43 1.98
CA ARG A 9 1.97 -7.00 1.98
C ARG A 9 1.62 -6.49 0.58
N ALA A 10 2.40 -6.90 -0.44
CA ALA A 10 2.15 -6.53 -1.83
C ALA A 10 0.76 -6.95 -2.31
N ALA A 11 0.31 -8.16 -1.98
CA ALA A 11 -1.03 -8.62 -2.35
C ALA A 11 -2.14 -7.75 -1.76
N TRP A 12 -2.01 -7.34 -0.49
CA TRP A 12 -2.99 -6.51 0.20
C TRP A 12 -2.95 -5.05 -0.24
N VAL A 13 -1.76 -4.52 -0.54
CA VAL A 13 -1.60 -3.20 -1.16
C VAL A 13 -2.24 -3.15 -2.54
N ALA A 14 -2.02 -4.18 -3.36
CA ALA A 14 -2.63 -4.27 -4.68
C ALA A 14 -4.15 -4.35 -4.62
N LEU A 15 -4.70 -5.14 -3.70
CA LEU A 15 -6.14 -5.22 -3.48
C LEU A 15 -6.72 -3.88 -3.00
N ALA A 16 -6.05 -3.20 -2.06
CA ALA A 16 -6.52 -1.92 -1.54
C ALA A 16 -6.55 -0.84 -2.63
N LEU A 17 -5.52 -0.78 -3.50
CA LEU A 17 -5.50 0.15 -4.62
C LEU A 17 -6.55 -0.19 -5.67
N TRP A 18 -6.76 -1.48 -5.97
CA TRP A 18 -7.85 -1.91 -6.84
C TRP A 18 -9.21 -1.42 -6.32
N ARG A 19 -9.46 -1.54 -5.02
CA ARG A 19 -10.68 -1.03 -4.36
C ARG A 19 -10.82 0.48 -4.46
N VAL A 20 -9.71 1.23 -4.37
CA VAL A 20 -9.74 2.69 -4.57
C VAL A 20 -10.15 3.04 -6.00
N GLU A 21 -9.56 2.39 -7.01
CA GLU A 21 -9.91 2.63 -8.43
C GLU A 21 -11.35 2.27 -8.75
N HIS A 22 -11.93 1.31 -8.02
CA HIS A 22 -13.32 0.89 -8.17
C HIS A 22 -14.30 1.60 -7.22
N GLY A 23 -13.84 2.59 -6.45
CA GLY A 23 -14.69 3.36 -5.51
C GLY A 23 -15.16 2.58 -4.28
N GLU A 24 -14.61 1.39 -4.02
CA GLU A 24 -14.89 0.57 -2.83
C GLU A 24 -14.08 0.98 -1.60
N ALA A 25 -12.99 1.72 -1.80
CA ALA A 25 -12.16 2.28 -0.75
C ALA A 25 -11.81 3.75 -1.05
N ARG A 26 -11.41 4.49 -0.02
CA ARG A 26 -11.06 5.91 -0.16
C ARG A 26 -9.79 6.25 0.61
N TRP A 27 -9.06 7.22 0.10
CA TRP A 27 -7.98 7.88 0.85
C TRP A 27 -8.58 8.60 2.06
N VAL A 28 -8.02 8.34 3.24
CA VAL A 28 -8.40 8.97 4.50
C VAL A 28 -7.59 10.24 4.67
N PRO A 29 -8.22 11.43 4.72
CA PRO A 29 -7.50 12.67 5.01
C PRO A 29 -6.99 12.65 6.46
N VAL A 30 -5.78 13.14 6.67
CA VAL A 30 -5.20 13.31 8.00
C VAL A 30 -5.88 14.49 8.68
N HIS A 31 -6.46 14.24 9.85
CA HIS A 31 -6.92 15.33 10.69
C HIS A 31 -5.72 16.04 11.33
N PRO A 32 -5.78 17.37 11.57
CA PRO A 32 -4.65 18.15 12.11
C PRO A 32 -4.05 17.66 13.44
N GLN A 33 -4.70 16.71 14.12
CA GLN A 33 -4.28 16.13 15.39
C GLN A 33 -3.55 14.78 15.25
N ASP A 34 -3.42 14.22 14.05
CA ASP A 34 -2.64 13.00 13.82
C ASP A 34 -1.15 13.34 13.63
N PRO A 35 -0.25 12.88 14.51
CA PRO A 35 1.16 13.22 14.44
C PRO A 35 1.83 12.52 13.26
N ARG A 36 2.19 13.29 12.23
CA ARG A 36 3.27 12.91 11.29
C ARG A 36 4.60 13.37 11.88
N PRO A 37 5.64 12.52 11.96
CA PRO A 37 6.98 12.98 12.22
C PRO A 37 7.55 13.62 10.94
N GLY A 38 7.60 14.95 10.92
CA GLY A 38 8.40 15.72 9.97
C GLY A 38 7.68 16.23 8.72
N ALA A 39 8.05 17.45 8.32
CA ALA A 39 7.72 18.13 7.06
C ALA A 39 6.36 18.85 6.95
N PHE A 40 6.16 19.91 7.75
CA PHE A 40 5.43 21.10 7.31
C PHE A 40 6.25 22.36 7.57
N GLY A 41 7.34 22.51 6.83
CA GLY A 41 8.13 23.74 6.77
C GLY A 41 8.31 24.14 5.31
N GLY A 42 7.52 25.10 4.83
CA GLY A 42 7.64 25.64 3.47
C GLY A 42 6.62 26.73 3.22
N ARG A 43 7.12 27.95 2.98
CA ARG A 43 6.37 29.19 2.77
C ARG A 43 5.21 29.02 1.76
N ALA A 44 4.07 29.64 2.10
CA ALA A 44 2.91 29.72 1.25
C ALA A 44 3.16 30.63 0.04
N ASP A 45 3.23 30.04 -1.16
CA ASP A 45 3.06 30.77 -2.42
C ASP A 45 1.56 30.98 -2.68
N LEU A 46 1.15 32.25 -2.77
CA LEU A 46 -0.25 32.70 -2.95
C LEU A 46 -0.89 32.33 -4.31
N HIS A 47 -0.16 31.64 -5.19
CA HIS A 47 -0.64 31.15 -6.48
C HIS A 47 -0.60 29.62 -6.62
N ALA A 48 -0.20 28.89 -5.58
CA ALA A 48 -0.23 27.44 -5.60
C ALA A 48 -1.66 26.94 -5.33
N ARG A 49 -2.14 26.02 -6.18
CA ARG A 49 -3.32 25.20 -5.90
C ARG A 49 -3.20 24.70 -4.45
N PRO A 50 -4.25 24.81 -3.60
CA PRO A 50 -4.13 24.46 -2.20
C PRO A 50 -3.53 23.06 -2.09
N PRO A 51 -2.46 22.87 -1.28
CA PRO A 51 -1.83 21.57 -1.15
C PRO A 51 -2.92 20.57 -0.73
N GLU A 52 -3.13 19.55 -1.55
CA GLU A 52 -4.16 18.56 -1.30
C GLU A 52 -3.90 17.95 0.08
N ALA A 53 -4.88 18.05 0.98
CA ALA A 53 -4.71 17.68 2.38
C ALA A 53 -4.08 16.28 2.47
N PRO A 54 -3.01 16.10 3.29
CA PRO A 54 -2.33 14.82 3.41
C PRO A 54 -3.36 13.71 3.67
N ALA A 55 -3.20 12.58 2.97
CA ALA A 55 -4.13 11.47 3.05
C ALA A 55 -3.38 10.14 2.92
N PHE A 56 -3.90 9.10 3.56
CA PHE A 56 -3.36 7.74 3.49
C PHE A 56 -4.45 6.73 3.17
N LEU A 57 -4.05 5.59 2.63
CA LEU A 57 -4.88 4.42 2.45
C LEU A 57 -4.57 3.43 3.58
N PRO A 58 -5.51 3.18 4.52
CA PRO A 58 -5.34 2.13 5.51
C PRO A 58 -5.49 0.75 4.87
N ILE A 59 -4.57 -0.15 5.19
CA ILE A 59 -4.51 -1.49 4.59
C ILE A 59 -4.32 -2.50 5.71
N TYR A 60 -5.33 -3.33 5.97
CA TYR A 60 -5.21 -4.45 6.89
C TYR A 60 -4.49 -5.62 6.21
N VAL A 61 -3.41 -6.09 6.83
CA VAL A 61 -2.66 -7.28 6.43
C VAL A 61 -3.02 -8.42 7.40
N PRO A 62 -3.76 -9.46 6.96
CA PRO A 62 -4.14 -10.58 7.80
C PRO A 62 -2.95 -11.46 8.17
N PRO A 63 -3.06 -12.19 9.29
CA PRO A 63 -1.98 -13.05 9.76
C PRO A 63 -1.85 -14.30 8.87
N VAL A 64 -0.64 -14.83 8.80
CA VAL A 64 -0.34 -16.18 8.30
C VAL A 64 0.56 -16.86 9.34
N PRO A 65 -0.02 -17.43 10.42
CA PRO A 65 0.76 -17.96 11.54
C PRO A 65 1.82 -19.00 11.15
N PRO A 66 1.57 -19.94 10.20
CA PRO A 66 2.60 -20.89 9.76
C PRO A 66 3.85 -20.26 9.12
N LEU A 67 3.75 -19.01 8.68
CA LEU A 67 4.85 -18.24 8.10
C LEU A 67 5.42 -17.19 9.07
N GLY A 68 4.96 -17.17 10.33
CA GLY A 68 5.36 -16.15 11.31
C GLY A 68 4.88 -14.74 10.96
N ILE A 69 3.86 -14.60 10.10
CA ILE A 69 3.30 -13.31 9.72
C ILE A 69 2.16 -12.97 10.67
N GLU A 70 2.36 -11.95 11.49
CA GLU A 70 1.31 -11.41 12.38
C GLU A 70 0.39 -10.43 11.65
N ALA A 71 -0.82 -10.25 12.18
CA ALA A 71 -1.75 -9.26 11.67
C ALA A 71 -1.23 -7.85 11.95
N HIS A 72 -1.25 -6.98 10.95
CA HIS A 72 -0.84 -5.58 11.13
C HIS A 72 -1.50 -4.68 10.10
N ASN A 73 -1.50 -3.37 10.37
CA ASN A 73 -2.01 -2.38 9.45
C ASN A 73 -0.84 -1.68 8.75
N LEU A 74 -1.05 -1.30 7.48
CA LEU A 74 -0.18 -0.42 6.74
C LEU A 74 -0.89 0.89 6.44
N ARG A 75 -0.14 1.99 6.41
CA ARG A 75 -0.54 3.28 5.86
C ARG A 75 0.24 3.52 4.59
N LEU A 76 -0.44 3.43 3.44
CA LEU A 76 0.13 3.89 2.18
C LEU A 76 -0.24 5.35 1.99
N TRP A 77 0.72 6.26 2.03
CA TRP A 77 0.42 7.66 1.83
C TRP A 77 0.11 7.97 0.35
N ARG A 78 -0.90 8.82 0.12
CA ARG A 78 -1.32 9.21 -1.23
C ARG A 78 -0.21 9.86 -2.03
N HIS A 79 0.60 10.70 -1.37
CA HIS A 79 1.71 11.38 -2.02
C HIS A 79 2.82 10.39 -2.45
N ASP A 80 3.17 9.41 -1.62
CA ASP A 80 4.15 8.36 -1.94
C ASP A 80 3.66 7.44 -3.05
N ALA A 81 2.38 7.04 -3.00
CA ALA A 81 1.76 6.23 -4.06
C ALA A 81 1.79 6.97 -5.40
N ARG A 82 1.45 8.27 -5.43
CA ARG A 82 1.50 9.08 -6.65
C ARG A 82 2.92 9.37 -7.11
N ALA A 83 3.87 9.59 -6.20
CA ALA A 83 5.28 9.76 -6.55
C ALA A 83 5.84 8.46 -7.16
N PHE A 84 5.48 7.31 -6.60
CA PHE A 84 5.81 6.00 -7.15
C PHE A 84 5.28 5.83 -8.57
N VAL A 85 3.98 6.02 -8.79
CA VAL A 85 3.36 5.89 -10.12
C VAL A 85 3.97 6.84 -11.14
N ARG A 86 4.29 8.09 -10.74
CA ARG A 86 4.97 9.07 -11.62
C ARG A 86 6.40 8.66 -11.98
N GLY A 87 7.06 7.87 -11.13
CA GLY A 87 8.42 7.38 -11.35
C GLY A 87 8.50 6.06 -12.11
N LEU A 88 7.37 5.42 -12.43
CA LEU A 88 7.35 4.17 -13.19
C LEU A 88 7.70 4.40 -14.66
N GLY A 89 8.41 3.44 -15.26
CA GLY A 89 8.54 3.37 -16.71
C GLY A 89 7.18 3.13 -17.39
N TYR A 90 7.09 3.40 -18.70
CA TYR A 90 5.85 3.24 -19.45
C TYR A 90 5.24 1.83 -19.34
N GLY A 91 6.08 0.79 -19.49
CA GLY A 91 5.62 -0.62 -19.39
C GLY A 91 5.14 -1.00 -17.98
N GLU A 92 5.87 -0.58 -16.94
CA GLU A 92 5.47 -0.80 -15.54
C GLU A 92 4.13 -0.12 -15.23
N ARG A 93 3.96 1.11 -15.71
CA ARG A 93 2.72 1.86 -15.55
C ARG A 93 1.55 1.16 -16.24
N GLN A 94 1.74 0.71 -17.49
CA GLN A 94 0.71 -0.06 -18.19
C GLN A 94 0.34 -1.36 -17.48
N LEU A 95 1.32 -2.07 -16.93
CA LEU A 95 1.08 -3.30 -16.15
C LEU A 95 0.24 -3.01 -14.90
N MET A 96 0.58 -1.94 -14.17
CA MET A 96 -0.18 -1.52 -12.98
C MET A 96 -1.60 -1.08 -13.36
N GLU A 97 -1.76 -0.23 -14.37
CA GLU A 97 -3.06 0.23 -14.85
C GLU A 97 -3.93 -0.94 -15.37
N ALA A 98 -3.34 -1.89 -16.10
CA ALA A 98 -4.05 -3.08 -16.58
C ALA A 98 -4.52 -3.99 -15.43
N TYR A 99 -3.71 -4.15 -14.38
CA TYR A 99 -4.14 -4.89 -13.18
C TYR A 99 -5.27 -4.15 -12.46
N LEU A 100 -5.11 -2.84 -12.25
CA LEU A 100 -6.09 -2.02 -11.53
C LEU A 100 -7.39 -1.82 -12.30
N GLY A 101 -7.38 -1.91 -13.64
CA GLY A 101 -8.57 -1.79 -14.49
C GLY A 101 -9.38 -3.08 -14.64
N LYS A 102 -8.98 -4.20 -14.02
CA LYS A 102 -9.76 -5.44 -14.06
C LYS A 102 -11.09 -5.26 -13.32
N GLY A 103 -12.21 -5.66 -13.91
CA GLY A 103 -13.52 -5.55 -13.26
C GLY A 103 -13.75 -6.44 -12.03
N LYS A 104 -12.78 -7.30 -11.66
CA LYS A 104 -12.78 -8.11 -10.43
C LYS A 104 -11.38 -8.13 -9.84
N PRO A 105 -11.26 -8.19 -8.50
CA PRO A 105 -9.96 -8.28 -7.86
C PRO A 105 -9.32 -9.63 -8.20
N SER A 106 -8.08 -9.62 -8.68
CA SER A 106 -7.28 -10.83 -8.88
C SER A 106 -6.19 -10.92 -7.83
N THR A 107 -6.13 -12.03 -7.10
CA THR A 107 -5.12 -12.24 -6.06
C THR A 107 -3.71 -12.33 -6.65
N LEU A 108 -2.78 -11.46 -6.23
CA LEU A 108 -1.37 -11.57 -6.63
C LEU A 108 -0.68 -12.78 -5.98
N VAL A 109 -0.96 -13.00 -4.69
CA VAL A 109 -0.34 -14.01 -3.84
C VAL A 109 -1.38 -14.61 -2.92
N SER A 110 -1.43 -15.94 -2.79
CA SER A 110 -2.28 -16.64 -1.82
C SER A 110 -1.45 -17.56 -0.94
N TYR A 111 -1.87 -17.79 0.30
CA TYR A 111 -1.29 -18.83 1.12
C TYR A 111 -1.82 -20.22 0.70
N ASN A 112 -0.92 -21.16 0.43
CA ASN A 112 -1.26 -22.55 0.15
C ASN A 112 -0.98 -23.38 1.42
N PRO A 113 -2.01 -23.83 2.16
CA PRO A 113 -1.84 -24.55 3.41
C PRO A 113 -1.22 -25.94 3.20
N SER A 114 -1.51 -26.61 2.09
CA SER A 114 -0.97 -27.94 1.79
C SER A 114 0.53 -27.90 1.52
N ALA A 115 1.03 -26.81 0.94
CA ALA A 115 2.44 -26.61 0.62
C ALA A 115 3.19 -25.79 1.69
N GLY A 116 2.50 -25.27 2.71
CA GLY A 116 3.10 -24.43 3.76
C GLY A 116 3.81 -23.19 3.22
N ARG A 117 3.39 -22.63 2.07
CA ARG A 117 4.06 -21.51 1.41
C ARG A 117 3.11 -20.57 0.70
N LEU A 118 3.60 -19.38 0.39
CA LEU A 118 2.91 -18.45 -0.50
C LEU A 118 3.03 -18.91 -1.95
N GLN A 119 1.93 -18.85 -2.68
CA GLN A 119 1.83 -19.14 -4.11
C GLN A 119 1.54 -17.84 -4.86
N THR A 120 2.34 -17.55 -5.88
CA THR A 120 2.19 -16.37 -6.74
C THR A 120 1.31 -16.71 -7.94
N HIS A 121 0.40 -15.80 -8.30
CA HIS A 121 -0.51 -15.95 -9.44
C HIS A 121 -0.35 -14.85 -10.49
N ALA A 122 0.56 -13.91 -10.24
CA ALA A 122 0.85 -12.79 -11.12
C ALA A 122 2.22 -12.92 -11.79
N PRO A 123 2.44 -12.29 -12.95
CA PRO A 123 3.76 -12.14 -13.55
C PRO A 123 4.75 -11.51 -12.56
N LEU A 124 6.01 -11.93 -12.63
CA LEU A 124 7.06 -11.49 -11.70
C LEU A 124 7.20 -9.96 -11.69
N ASP A 125 7.10 -9.32 -12.85
CA ASP A 125 7.25 -7.86 -12.97
C ASP A 125 6.13 -7.10 -12.25
N LEU A 126 4.89 -7.60 -12.33
CA LEU A 126 3.75 -7.03 -11.62
C LEU A 126 3.90 -7.23 -10.11
N LEU A 127 4.40 -8.41 -9.70
CA LEU A 127 4.65 -8.72 -8.30
C LEU A 127 5.74 -7.82 -7.72
N ASP A 128 6.86 -7.65 -8.42
CA ASP A 128 7.96 -6.78 -8.00
C ASP A 128 7.50 -5.32 -7.86
N LEU A 129 6.66 -4.86 -8.79
CA LEU A 129 6.06 -3.52 -8.74
C LEU A 129 5.27 -3.30 -7.45
N PHE A 130 4.38 -4.23 -7.09
CA PHE A 130 3.59 -4.12 -5.87
C PHE A 130 4.41 -4.37 -4.60
N VAL A 131 5.49 -5.17 -4.65
CA VAL A 131 6.45 -5.28 -3.54
C VAL A 131 7.18 -3.95 -3.32
N ARG A 132 7.67 -3.31 -4.39
CA ARG A 132 8.29 -1.97 -4.29
C ARG A 132 7.32 -0.96 -3.70
N LEU A 133 6.05 -0.99 -4.09
CA LEU A 133 5.04 -0.09 -3.52
C LEU A 133 4.73 -0.42 -2.05
N ALA A 134 4.60 -1.70 -1.70
CA ALA A 134 4.33 -2.13 -0.34
C ALA A 134 5.43 -1.73 0.65
N ARG A 135 6.70 -1.75 0.21
CA ARG A 135 7.85 -1.27 1.01
C ARG A 135 7.83 0.23 1.31
N ARG A 136 7.00 1.01 0.62
CA ARG A 136 6.77 2.45 0.88
C ARG A 136 5.63 2.69 1.85
N ALA A 137 4.84 1.67 2.19
CA ALA A 137 3.79 1.79 3.18
C ALA A 137 4.39 1.70 4.59
N GLU A 138 3.98 2.60 5.47
CA GLU A 138 4.38 2.58 6.88
C GLU A 138 3.57 1.54 7.64
N VAL A 139 4.20 0.81 8.57
CA VAL A 139 3.45 -0.03 9.50
C VAL A 139 2.75 0.89 10.50
N ASP A 140 1.43 0.80 10.54
CA ASP A 140 0.62 1.51 11.53
C ASP A 140 0.68 0.73 12.83
N THR A 141 1.72 0.99 13.61
CA THR A 141 1.81 0.54 14.98
C THR A 141 0.86 1.43 15.79
N PRO A 142 -0.16 0.89 16.49
CA PRO A 142 -0.87 1.69 17.48
C PRO A 142 0.17 2.27 18.47
N PRO A 143 -0.01 3.49 18.97
CA PRO A 143 0.85 3.98 20.04
C PRO A 143 0.87 2.93 21.16
N PRO A 144 2.03 2.66 21.80
CA PRO A 144 2.07 1.75 22.93
C PRO A 144 0.99 2.19 23.93
N PRO A 145 0.22 1.26 24.52
CA PRO A 145 -0.75 1.62 25.54
C PRO A 145 -0.01 2.46 26.58
N GLY A 146 -0.47 3.70 26.74
CA GLY A 146 0.15 4.67 27.61
C GLY A 146 0.30 4.09 29.00
N VAL A 147 1.51 4.23 29.52
CA VAL A 147 1.80 4.29 30.94
C VAL A 147 0.83 5.32 31.53
N GLU A 148 -0.18 4.85 32.26
CA GLU A 148 -0.96 5.69 33.19
C GLU A 148 -0.10 6.09 34.39
#